data_AF-A0A356QF42-F1
#
_entry.id   AF-A0A356QF42-F1
#
_cell.length_a   1.000
_cell.length_b   1.000
_cell.length_c   1.000
_cell.angle_alpha   90.00
_cell.angle_beta   90.00
_cell.angle_gamma   90.00
#
_symmetry.space_group_name_H-M   'P 1'
#
loop_
_entity.id
_entity.type
_entity.pdbx_description
1 polymer ?
#
loop_
_entity_poly.entity_id
_entity_poly.type
_entity_poly.pdbx_seq_one_letter_code
_entity_poly.pdbx_strand_id
1 'polypeptide(L)'
;GLMQMLLIRALVARCWKTPYRGKPVRWGSALQDRWMLPHYLWEDLNDVLSDLRHHGFDFELDWFAPFLEFRFPVHGRLHTPMLSIELRQAIEPWHVLGEEATAGGTARYVDSSVERLEVKVSGMSGDRYVVTCNGRPVPLTATGRNGEAVAGVRYRAWQPPSALHPKIPIHAPLVFDVIDTWNQRSVAGCTYYVVHPTGRSFETFPVNAFEAEARRLGRFSDSGHRHGFQAPVPERASQELPCTLDLRWSPR
;
A
#
# COMPACT_ATOMS: atom_id res chain seq x y z
N GLY A 1 12.97 12.70 -14.82
CA GLY A 1 13.14 13.95 -15.59
C GLY A 1 12.51 13.86 -16.97
N LEU A 2 13.24 13.34 -17.97
CA LEU A 2 12.83 13.37 -19.37
C LEU A 2 11.49 12.65 -19.65
N MET A 3 11.30 11.43 -19.13
CA MET A 3 10.07 10.65 -19.35
C MET A 3 8.81 11.34 -18.82
N GLN A 4 8.87 11.89 -17.61
CA GLN A 4 7.75 12.64 -17.01
C GLN A 4 7.40 13.88 -17.85
N MET A 5 8.41 14.61 -18.33
CA MET A 5 8.19 15.78 -19.19
C MET A 5 7.64 15.40 -20.56
N LEU A 6 8.07 14.27 -21.13
CA LEU A 6 7.52 13.74 -22.36
C LEU A 6 6.05 13.37 -22.20
N LEU A 7 5.69 12.67 -21.12
CA LEU A 7 4.30 12.34 -20.79
C LEU A 7 3.43 13.60 -20.67
N ILE A 8 3.89 14.61 -19.92
CA ILE A 8 3.15 15.88 -19.76
C ILE A 8 2.96 16.57 -21.11
N ARG A 9 4.00 16.64 -21.95
CA ARG A 9 3.92 17.26 -23.28
C ARG A 9 2.97 16.51 -24.20
N ALA A 10 2.97 15.18 -24.16
CA ALA A 10 2.05 14.35 -24.93
C ALA A 10 0.59 14.59 -24.50
N LEU A 11 0.33 14.64 -23.19
CA LEU A 11 -1.01 14.95 -22.66
C LEU A 11 -1.50 16.34 -23.11
N VAL A 12 -0.63 17.36 -23.05
CA VAL A 12 -0.95 18.71 -23.52
C VAL A 12 -1.22 18.72 -25.02
N ALA A 13 -0.36 18.11 -25.83
CA ALA A 13 -0.51 18.03 -27.28
C ALA A 13 -1.79 17.26 -27.68
N ARG A 14 -2.07 16.14 -27.01
CA ARG A 14 -3.30 15.35 -27.18
C ARG A 14 -4.53 16.20 -26.89
N CYS A 15 -4.59 16.86 -25.74
CA CYS A 15 -5.73 17.68 -25.33
C CYS A 15 -5.88 18.96 -26.16
N TRP A 16 -4.79 19.48 -26.74
CA TRP A 16 -4.85 20.62 -27.67
C TRP A 16 -5.45 20.22 -29.02
N LYS A 17 -4.99 19.11 -29.59
CA LYS A 17 -5.44 18.61 -30.90
C LYS A 17 -6.87 18.08 -30.84
N THR A 18 -7.18 17.31 -29.80
CA THR A 18 -8.51 16.72 -29.57
C THR A 18 -8.92 16.99 -28.12
N PRO A 19 -9.63 18.09 -27.85
CA PRO A 19 -10.02 18.47 -26.49
C PRO A 19 -10.86 17.41 -25.78
N TYR A 20 -10.43 17.01 -24.58
CA TYR A 20 -11.23 16.13 -23.72
C TYR A 20 -12.42 16.88 -23.15
N ARG A 21 -13.63 16.37 -23.36
CA ARG A 21 -14.89 16.95 -22.87
C ARG A 21 -15.64 16.04 -21.90
N GLY A 22 -15.00 14.96 -21.46
CA GLY A 22 -15.55 14.07 -20.44
C GLY A 22 -15.79 14.81 -19.12
N LYS A 23 -16.88 14.46 -18.42
CA LYS A 23 -17.17 15.03 -17.09
C LYS A 23 -16.25 14.39 -16.05
N PRO A 24 -15.71 15.16 -15.09
CA PRO A 24 -14.98 14.58 -13.96
C PRO A 24 -15.85 13.60 -13.17
N VAL A 25 -15.26 12.50 -12.74
CA VAL A 25 -15.92 11.49 -11.90
C VAL A 25 -15.76 11.88 -10.42
N ARG A 26 -16.86 11.87 -9.67
CA ARG A 26 -16.83 12.05 -8.22
C ARG A 26 -16.56 10.71 -7.55
N TRP A 27 -15.29 10.44 -7.27
CA TRP A 27 -14.81 9.17 -6.71
C TRP A 27 -15.14 8.94 -5.23
N GLY A 28 -15.45 9.98 -4.46
CA GLY A 28 -15.81 9.84 -3.04
C GLY A 28 -14.72 9.15 -2.20
N SER A 29 -15.12 8.22 -1.33
CA SER A 29 -14.22 7.47 -0.44
C SER A 29 -13.22 6.59 -1.19
N ALA A 30 -13.53 6.19 -2.43
CA ALA A 30 -12.62 5.41 -3.27
C ALA A 30 -11.28 6.13 -3.52
N LEU A 31 -11.25 7.47 -3.46
CA LEU A 31 -9.99 8.24 -3.53
C LEU A 31 -9.05 7.93 -2.37
N GLN A 32 -9.59 7.64 -1.18
CA GLN A 32 -8.83 7.36 0.03
C GLN A 32 -8.71 5.85 0.30
N ASP A 33 -9.23 5.03 -0.60
CA ASP A 33 -9.23 3.57 -0.54
C ASP A 33 -8.51 3.00 -1.78
N ARG A 34 -9.26 2.52 -2.76
CA ARG A 34 -8.78 1.95 -4.03
C ARG A 34 -7.67 2.77 -4.68
N TRP A 35 -7.88 4.06 -4.88
CA TRP A 35 -6.93 4.92 -5.61
C TRP A 35 -5.69 5.31 -4.82
N MET A 36 -5.54 4.82 -3.59
CA MET A 36 -4.30 4.92 -2.83
C MET A 36 -3.38 3.72 -3.04
N LEU A 37 -3.84 2.66 -3.71
CA LEU A 37 -3.10 1.42 -3.89
C LEU A 37 -2.33 1.41 -5.23
N PRO A 38 -1.04 1.02 -5.23
CA PRO A 38 -0.18 0.96 -6.41
C PRO A 38 -0.78 0.21 -7.60
N HIS A 39 -1.46 -0.92 -7.37
CA HIS A 39 -2.06 -1.72 -8.42
C HIS A 39 -3.05 -0.91 -9.27
N TYR A 40 -3.99 -0.22 -8.64
CA TYR A 40 -5.01 0.54 -9.36
C TYR A 40 -4.43 1.79 -10.01
N LEU A 41 -3.43 2.42 -9.40
CA LEU A 41 -2.71 3.55 -10.02
C LEU A 41 -1.92 3.12 -11.26
N TRP A 42 -1.38 1.89 -11.25
CA TRP A 42 -0.67 1.32 -12.40
C TRP A 42 -1.63 1.01 -13.55
N GLU A 43 -2.81 0.47 -13.25
CA GLU A 43 -3.87 0.27 -14.24
C GLU A 43 -4.38 1.59 -14.82
N ASP A 44 -4.63 2.60 -13.98
CA ASP A 44 -5.06 3.94 -14.42
C ASP A 44 -4.01 4.59 -15.34
N LEU A 45 -2.72 4.47 -14.99
CA LEU A 45 -1.65 4.92 -15.88
C LEU A 45 -1.69 4.19 -17.22
N ASN A 46 -1.88 2.87 -17.23
CA ASN A 46 -1.98 2.11 -18.47
C ASN A 46 -3.16 2.56 -19.36
N ASP A 47 -4.28 2.94 -18.75
CA ASP A 47 -5.43 3.49 -19.47
C ASP A 47 -5.10 4.87 -20.08
N VAL A 48 -4.41 5.74 -19.32
CA VAL A 48 -3.92 7.03 -19.83
C VAL A 48 -2.95 6.85 -20.99
N LEU A 49 -1.99 5.92 -20.88
CA LEU A 49 -1.04 5.62 -21.96
C LEU A 49 -1.74 4.99 -23.17
N SER A 50 -2.77 4.18 -22.94
CA SER A 50 -3.60 3.64 -24.02
C SER A 50 -4.28 4.76 -24.80
N ASP A 51 -4.89 5.75 -24.14
CA ASP A 51 -5.48 6.91 -24.81
C ASP A 51 -4.43 7.68 -25.64
N LEU A 52 -3.23 7.87 -25.10
CA LEU A 52 -2.13 8.50 -25.81
C LEU A 52 -1.71 7.72 -27.07
N ARG A 53 -1.59 6.38 -26.98
CA ARG A 53 -1.30 5.51 -28.14
C ARG A 53 -2.37 5.63 -29.22
N HIS A 54 -3.65 5.66 -28.85
CA HIS A 54 -4.75 5.89 -29.79
C HIS A 54 -4.68 7.25 -30.50
N HIS A 55 -3.99 8.23 -29.92
CA HIS A 55 -3.79 9.56 -30.49
C HIS A 55 -2.41 9.74 -31.16
N GLY A 56 -1.67 8.65 -31.38
CA GLY A 56 -0.40 8.64 -32.10
C GLY A 56 0.83 8.95 -31.25
N PHE A 57 0.72 8.88 -29.92
CA PHE A 57 1.85 8.99 -29.00
C PHE A 57 2.19 7.61 -28.45
N ASP A 58 3.25 7.00 -28.98
CA ASP A 58 3.62 5.63 -28.66
C ASP A 58 4.38 5.56 -27.32
N PHE A 59 3.68 5.13 -26.27
CA PHE A 59 4.25 4.91 -24.95
C PHE A 59 4.08 3.46 -24.55
N GLU A 60 5.15 2.84 -24.06
CA GLU A 60 5.07 1.56 -23.39
C GLU A 60 4.93 1.75 -21.88
N LEU A 61 4.09 0.92 -21.24
CA LEU A 61 3.87 0.99 -19.80
C LEU A 61 5.15 0.69 -19.02
N ASP A 62 5.96 -0.27 -19.49
CA ASP A 62 7.19 -0.70 -18.82
C ASP A 62 8.25 0.41 -18.71
N TRP A 63 8.17 1.46 -19.54
CA TRP A 63 9.03 2.64 -19.40
C TRP A 63 8.82 3.36 -18.06
N PHE A 64 7.67 3.15 -17.42
CA PHE A 64 7.31 3.75 -16.13
C PHE A 64 7.60 2.84 -14.93
N ALA A 65 8.02 1.59 -15.14
CA ALA A 65 8.27 0.63 -14.06
C ALA A 65 9.29 1.15 -13.02
N PRO A 66 10.39 1.84 -13.39
CA PRO A 66 11.30 2.44 -12.40
C PRO A 66 10.64 3.50 -11.52
N PHE A 67 9.65 4.23 -12.04
CA PHE A 67 8.90 5.24 -11.27
C PHE A 67 7.94 4.58 -10.29
N LEU A 68 7.30 3.47 -10.70
CA LEU A 68 6.48 2.66 -9.83
C LEU A 68 7.31 2.10 -8.67
N GLU A 69 8.45 1.48 -8.94
CA GLU A 69 9.35 0.92 -7.92
C GLU A 69 9.92 2.01 -7.00
N PHE A 70 10.22 3.18 -7.53
CA PHE A 70 10.68 4.31 -6.71
C PHE A 70 9.57 4.86 -5.80
N ARG A 71 8.35 5.03 -6.33
CA ARG A 71 7.23 5.61 -5.59
C ARG A 71 6.60 4.62 -4.61
N PHE A 72 6.61 3.34 -4.95
CA PHE A 72 5.98 2.24 -4.25
C PHE A 72 6.98 1.09 -4.12
N PRO A 73 8.04 1.27 -3.31
CA PRO A 73 9.04 0.24 -3.10
C PRO A 73 8.42 -1.02 -2.50
N VAL A 74 8.92 -2.17 -2.94
CA VAL A 74 8.58 -3.46 -2.34
C VAL A 74 9.33 -3.63 -1.02
N HIS A 75 8.60 -3.98 0.03
CA HIS A 75 9.17 -4.26 1.34
C HIS A 75 9.60 -5.73 1.46
N GLY A 76 8.88 -6.63 0.83
CA GLY A 76 9.26 -8.04 0.77
C GLY A 76 8.25 -8.92 0.06
N ARG A 77 8.65 -10.16 -0.17
CA ARG A 77 7.84 -11.19 -0.82
C ARG A 77 7.91 -12.48 -0.05
N LEU A 78 6.79 -13.16 0.07
CA LEU A 78 6.68 -14.52 0.58
C LEU A 78 6.19 -15.39 -0.57
N HIS A 79 6.97 -16.42 -0.91
CA HIS A 79 6.57 -17.42 -1.89
C HIS A 79 6.31 -18.74 -1.17
N THR A 80 5.15 -19.34 -1.44
CA THR A 80 4.76 -20.65 -0.89
C THR A 80 4.25 -21.56 -2.01
N PRO A 81 4.15 -22.87 -1.78
CA PRO A 81 3.52 -23.76 -2.77
C PRO A 81 2.04 -23.43 -3.07
N MET A 82 1.36 -22.70 -2.19
CA MET A 82 -0.08 -22.42 -2.28
C MET A 82 -0.37 -21.07 -2.92
N LEU A 83 0.41 -20.04 -2.58
CA LEU A 83 0.26 -18.66 -3.04
C LEU A 83 1.54 -17.85 -2.82
N SER A 84 1.61 -16.67 -3.43
CA SER A 84 2.65 -15.67 -3.15
C SER A 84 2.03 -14.39 -2.60
N ILE A 85 2.74 -13.73 -1.68
CA ILE A 85 2.38 -12.41 -1.12
C ILE A 85 3.51 -11.43 -1.45
N GLU A 86 3.17 -10.27 -2.00
CA GLU A 86 4.04 -9.11 -2.12
C GLU A 86 3.51 -7.99 -1.23
N LEU A 87 4.38 -7.44 -0.38
CA LEU A 87 4.09 -6.27 0.44
C LEU A 87 4.78 -5.06 -0.16
N ARG A 88 4.00 -4.06 -0.55
CA ARG A 88 4.48 -2.84 -1.22
C ARG A 88 4.00 -1.61 -0.48
N GLN A 89 4.82 -0.56 -0.45
CA GLN A 89 4.36 0.74 0.07
C GLN A 89 3.18 1.25 -0.76
N ALA A 90 2.15 1.78 -0.10
CA ALA A 90 1.02 2.45 -0.75
C ALA A 90 0.95 3.93 -0.37
N ILE A 91 0.04 4.68 -0.98
CA ILE A 91 -0.19 6.09 -0.62
C ILE A 91 -0.96 6.14 0.70
N GLU A 92 -0.51 7.01 1.61
CA GLU A 92 -1.30 7.41 2.77
C GLU A 92 -1.18 8.93 2.92
N PRO A 93 -2.26 9.70 2.69
CA PRO A 93 -2.23 11.14 2.88
C PRO A 93 -2.16 11.48 4.36
N TRP A 94 -1.17 12.29 4.75
CA TRP A 94 -1.04 12.76 6.12
C TRP A 94 -1.87 14.01 6.37
N HIS A 95 -2.51 14.03 7.53
CA HIS A 95 -3.32 15.17 7.95
C HIS A 95 -2.44 16.30 8.47
N VAL A 96 -2.77 17.52 8.05
CA VAL A 96 -2.24 18.74 8.65
C VAL A 96 -3.14 19.07 9.84
N LEU A 97 -2.55 19.17 11.03
CA LEU A 97 -3.24 19.53 12.26
C LEU A 97 -3.50 21.05 12.34
N GLY A 98 -4.22 21.47 13.39
CA GLY A 98 -4.47 22.88 13.67
C GLY A 98 -3.18 23.68 13.90
N GLU A 99 -3.30 25.01 13.85
CA GLU A 99 -2.19 25.92 14.14
C GLU A 99 -1.80 25.87 15.62
N GLU A 100 -0.52 25.70 15.88
CA GLU A 100 0.08 25.78 17.20
C GLU A 100 0.96 27.05 17.26
N ALA A 101 0.85 27.81 18.35
CA ALA A 101 1.72 28.94 18.61
C ALA A 101 3.11 28.45 19.00
N THR A 102 4.11 28.89 18.27
CA THR A 102 5.53 28.64 18.54
C THR A 102 6.23 29.94 18.90
N ALA A 103 7.43 29.87 19.46
CA ALA A 103 8.20 31.06 19.83
C ALA A 103 8.52 32.01 18.65
N GLY A 104 8.42 31.54 17.40
CA GLY A 104 8.72 32.31 16.18
C GLY A 104 7.53 32.54 15.23
N GLY A 105 6.30 32.16 15.61
CA GLY A 105 5.10 32.27 14.76
C GLY A 105 4.12 31.12 14.95
N THR A 106 3.23 30.88 14.00
CA THR A 106 2.33 29.72 14.01
C THR A 106 2.84 28.62 13.07
N ALA A 107 2.77 27.37 13.52
CA ALA A 107 3.11 26.20 12.71
C ALA A 107 1.94 25.21 12.69
N ARG A 108 1.82 24.40 11.64
CA ARG A 108 0.87 23.29 11.60
C ARG A 108 1.64 21.98 11.55
N TYR A 109 1.40 21.12 12.54
CA TYR A 109 2.03 19.81 12.59
C TYR A 109 1.42 18.86 11.56
N VAL A 110 2.24 18.00 10.95
CA VAL A 110 1.77 16.97 10.01
C VAL A 110 1.78 15.63 10.73
N ASP A 111 0.60 15.00 10.85
CA ASP A 111 0.48 13.66 11.45
C ASP A 111 1.00 12.60 10.48
N SER A 112 2.31 12.34 10.56
CA SER A 112 3.01 11.31 9.79
C SER A 112 3.04 9.94 10.47
N SER A 113 2.19 9.73 11.47
CA SER A 113 2.14 8.48 12.25
C SER A 113 1.50 7.31 11.52
N VAL A 114 0.72 7.57 10.47
CA VAL A 114 -0.08 6.57 9.76
C VAL A 114 0.55 6.26 8.42
N GLU A 115 0.62 4.98 8.10
CA GLU A 115 1.14 4.47 6.84
C GLU A 115 0.17 3.46 6.23
N ARG A 116 0.43 3.10 4.96
CA ARG A 116 -0.33 2.10 4.23
C ARG A 116 0.58 1.18 3.43
N LEU A 117 0.29 -0.10 3.47
CA LEU A 117 0.81 -1.11 2.56
C LEU A 117 -0.27 -1.55 1.58
N GLU A 118 0.14 -1.89 0.36
CA GLU A 118 -0.61 -2.79 -0.50
C GLU A 118 -0.10 -4.22 -0.25
N VAL A 119 -1.05 -5.11 -0.02
CA VAL A 119 -0.86 -6.55 0.01
C VAL A 119 -1.36 -7.07 -1.33
N LYS A 120 -0.44 -7.58 -2.15
CA LYS A 120 -0.77 -8.24 -3.40
C LYS A 120 -0.58 -9.75 -3.23
N VAL A 121 -1.59 -10.52 -3.57
CA VAL A 121 -1.58 -11.98 -3.47
C VAL A 121 -1.77 -12.57 -4.86
N SER A 122 -0.97 -13.58 -5.21
CA SER A 122 -1.08 -14.31 -6.46
C SER A 122 -1.08 -15.82 -6.23
N GLY A 123 -1.72 -16.56 -7.14
CA GLY A 123 -1.89 -18.02 -7.03
C GLY A 123 -3.02 -18.44 -6.09
N MET A 124 -3.89 -17.53 -5.65
CA MET A 124 -5.05 -17.89 -4.84
C MET A 124 -6.01 -18.78 -5.64
N SER A 125 -6.36 -19.93 -5.08
CA SER A 125 -7.34 -20.85 -5.66
C SER A 125 -8.60 -20.90 -4.79
N GLY A 126 -9.62 -20.13 -5.19
CA GLY A 126 -10.90 -20.05 -4.47
C GLY A 126 -10.75 -19.51 -3.04
N ASP A 127 -11.65 -19.95 -2.15
CA ASP A 127 -11.81 -19.38 -0.80
C ASP A 127 -11.11 -20.20 0.31
N ARG A 128 -10.19 -21.11 -0.07
CA ARG A 128 -9.50 -21.98 0.90
C ARG A 128 -8.49 -21.22 1.75
N TYR A 129 -7.80 -20.23 1.18
CA TYR A 129 -6.75 -19.51 1.87
C TYR A 129 -7.19 -18.08 2.16
N VAL A 130 -7.05 -17.67 3.42
CA VAL A 130 -7.33 -16.31 3.87
C VAL A 130 -6.02 -15.67 4.33
N VAL A 131 -5.68 -14.51 3.77
CA VAL A 131 -4.57 -13.71 4.30
C VAL A 131 -5.09 -12.83 5.42
N THR A 132 -4.42 -12.87 6.57
CA THR A 132 -4.70 -11.98 7.70
C THR A 132 -3.52 -11.06 7.97
N CYS A 133 -3.77 -9.91 8.58
CA CYS A 133 -2.75 -9.02 9.14
C CYS A 133 -3.06 -8.82 10.62
N ASN A 134 -2.10 -9.13 11.49
CA ASN A 134 -2.27 -9.14 12.95
C ASN A 134 -3.48 -9.99 13.42
N GLY A 135 -3.84 -11.03 12.66
CA GLY A 135 -4.96 -11.93 12.93
C GLY A 135 -6.31 -11.46 12.38
N ARG A 136 -6.36 -10.32 11.69
CA ARG A 136 -7.58 -9.80 11.05
C ARG A 136 -7.56 -10.06 9.54
N PRO A 137 -8.60 -10.67 8.96
CA PRO A 137 -8.70 -10.86 7.51
C PRO A 137 -8.44 -9.58 6.72
N VAL A 138 -7.55 -9.69 5.74
CA VAL A 138 -7.28 -8.61 4.78
C VAL A 138 -8.37 -8.66 3.68
N PRO A 139 -9.06 -7.56 3.36
CA PRO A 139 -10.17 -7.55 2.41
C PRO A 139 -9.68 -7.57 0.95
N LEU A 140 -9.09 -8.70 0.55
CA LEU A 140 -8.53 -8.92 -0.78
C LEU A 140 -9.62 -8.78 -1.86
N THR A 141 -9.36 -7.91 -2.82
CA THR A 141 -10.22 -7.65 -3.98
C THR A 141 -9.54 -8.17 -5.24
N ALA A 142 -10.23 -8.94 -6.07
CA ALA A 142 -9.69 -9.50 -7.30
C ALA A 142 -9.29 -8.40 -8.31
N THR A 143 -8.16 -8.59 -8.99
CA THR A 143 -7.60 -7.62 -9.96
C THR A 143 -8.09 -7.84 -11.40
N GLY A 144 -8.96 -8.82 -11.63
CA GLY A 144 -9.34 -9.28 -12.98
C GLY A 144 -8.35 -10.28 -13.59
N ARG A 145 -7.15 -10.45 -13.02
CA ARG A 145 -6.27 -11.59 -13.30
C ARG A 145 -6.66 -12.78 -12.43
N ASN A 146 -6.71 -13.97 -13.02
CA ASN A 146 -7.09 -15.19 -12.30
C ASN A 146 -6.08 -15.48 -11.17
N GLY A 147 -6.61 -15.67 -9.95
CA GLY A 147 -5.82 -15.96 -8.75
C GLY A 147 -5.00 -14.78 -8.24
N GLU A 148 -5.25 -13.55 -8.72
CA GLU A 148 -4.59 -12.33 -8.25
C GLU A 148 -5.58 -11.40 -7.53
N ALA A 149 -5.21 -10.93 -6.35
CA ALA A 149 -6.01 -10.01 -5.55
C ALA A 149 -5.12 -9.01 -4.80
N VAL A 150 -5.67 -7.83 -4.51
CA VAL A 150 -4.99 -6.76 -3.77
C VAL A 150 -5.86 -6.17 -2.67
N ALA A 151 -5.22 -5.63 -1.64
CA ALA A 151 -5.87 -4.84 -0.60
C ALA A 151 -4.88 -3.89 0.07
N GLY A 152 -5.41 -2.82 0.66
CA GLY A 152 -4.68 -1.95 1.57
C GLY A 152 -4.65 -2.51 3.00
N VAL A 153 -3.54 -2.30 3.69
CA VAL A 153 -3.47 -2.37 5.16
C VAL A 153 -2.98 -1.02 5.65
N ARG A 154 -3.84 -0.33 6.38
CA ARG A 154 -3.57 0.97 6.99
C ARG A 154 -3.30 0.79 8.48
N TYR A 155 -2.23 1.41 8.96
CA TYR A 155 -1.74 1.17 10.32
C TYR A 155 -1.01 2.40 10.86
N ARG A 156 -0.95 2.49 12.19
CA ARG A 156 -0.08 3.46 12.87
C ARG A 156 1.32 2.88 13.01
N ALA A 157 2.29 3.52 12.37
CA ALA A 157 3.69 3.11 12.29
C ALA A 157 4.52 3.56 13.51
N TRP A 158 4.24 4.76 14.03
CA TRP A 158 4.90 5.34 15.20
C TRP A 158 3.97 6.30 15.94
N GLN A 159 4.39 6.87 17.08
CA GLN A 159 3.54 7.74 17.89
C GLN A 159 4.23 9.10 18.13
N PRO A 160 3.95 10.12 17.30
CA PRO A 160 4.44 11.48 17.53
C PRO A 160 3.80 12.13 18.76
N PRO A 161 4.44 13.18 19.30
CA PRO A 161 3.87 13.97 20.40
C PRO A 161 2.53 14.63 20.01
N SER A 162 2.35 15.00 18.74
CA SER A 162 1.11 15.54 18.18
C SER A 162 0.56 14.63 17.08
N ALA A 163 -0.70 14.23 17.17
CA ALA A 163 -1.38 13.39 16.18
C ALA A 163 -2.89 13.64 16.19
N LEU A 164 -3.60 13.33 15.11
CA LEU A 164 -5.06 13.47 15.04
C LEU A 164 -5.77 12.52 16.02
N HIS A 165 -5.19 11.34 16.25
CA HIS A 165 -5.74 10.31 17.14
C HIS A 165 -4.67 9.78 18.11
N PRO A 166 -4.22 10.58 19.08
CA PRO A 166 -3.01 10.28 19.88
C PRO A 166 -3.17 9.05 20.79
N LYS A 167 -4.41 8.65 21.12
CA LYS A 167 -4.70 7.49 21.98
C LYS A 167 -4.65 6.15 21.25
N ILE A 168 -4.54 6.14 19.92
CA ILE A 168 -4.42 4.90 19.15
C ILE A 168 -2.95 4.44 19.21
N PRO A 169 -2.65 3.22 19.68
CA PRO A 169 -1.28 2.73 19.80
C PRO A 169 -0.67 2.39 18.42
N ILE A 170 0.64 2.14 18.41
CA ILE A 170 1.35 1.62 17.23
C ILE A 170 0.88 0.18 16.92
N HIS A 171 0.88 -0.20 15.64
CA HIS A 171 0.47 -1.54 15.20
C HIS A 171 1.64 -2.38 14.68
N ALA A 172 2.86 -1.86 14.74
CA ALA A 172 4.05 -2.54 14.28
C ALA A 172 4.60 -3.51 15.36
N PRO A 173 5.15 -4.67 14.97
CA PRO A 173 5.25 -5.19 13.60
C PRO A 173 3.89 -5.66 13.04
N LEU A 174 3.78 -5.66 11.71
CA LEU A 174 2.66 -6.24 10.99
C LEU A 174 2.97 -7.70 10.66
N VAL A 175 2.21 -8.63 11.25
CA VAL A 175 2.34 -10.07 11.01
C VAL A 175 1.27 -10.50 10.02
N PHE A 176 1.68 -11.00 8.87
CA PHE A 176 0.81 -11.53 7.85
C PHE A 176 0.80 -13.04 7.90
N ASP A 177 -0.39 -13.65 8.01
CA ASP A 177 -0.57 -15.09 8.05
C ASP A 177 -1.43 -15.56 6.88
N VAL A 178 -1.07 -16.69 6.29
CA VAL A 178 -1.89 -17.45 5.34
C VAL A 178 -2.61 -18.54 6.10
N ILE A 179 -3.91 -18.38 6.30
CA ILE A 179 -4.76 -19.32 7.03
C ILE A 179 -5.41 -20.29 6.06
N ASP A 180 -5.19 -21.59 6.26
CA ASP A 180 -5.96 -22.65 5.58
C ASP A 180 -7.29 -22.84 6.31
N THR A 181 -8.39 -22.42 5.69
CA THR A 181 -9.72 -22.41 6.33
C THR A 181 -10.25 -23.81 6.63
N TRP A 182 -9.78 -24.83 5.90
CA TRP A 182 -10.19 -26.22 6.12
C TRP A 182 -9.56 -26.81 7.38
N ASN A 183 -8.30 -26.44 7.64
CA ASN A 183 -7.53 -26.94 8.79
C ASN A 183 -7.45 -25.95 9.96
N GLN A 184 -7.98 -24.73 9.78
CA GLN A 184 -7.98 -23.64 10.75
C GLN A 184 -6.59 -23.41 11.37
N ARG A 185 -5.57 -23.34 10.52
CA ARG A 185 -4.17 -23.14 10.92
C ARG A 185 -3.46 -22.19 9.98
N SER A 186 -2.49 -21.43 10.49
CA SER A 186 -1.53 -20.73 9.65
C SER A 186 -0.61 -21.74 8.98
N VAL A 187 -0.50 -21.67 7.66
CA VAL A 187 0.35 -22.55 6.84
C VAL A 187 1.62 -21.84 6.34
N ALA A 188 1.63 -20.51 6.40
CA ALA A 188 2.76 -19.67 6.04
C ALA A 188 2.50 -18.24 6.54
N GLY A 189 3.52 -17.38 6.50
CA GLY A 189 3.34 -15.97 6.80
C GLY A 189 4.66 -15.23 6.83
N CYS A 190 4.58 -13.91 6.91
CA CYS A 190 5.72 -13.01 6.91
C CYS A 190 5.47 -11.83 7.85
N THR A 191 6.53 -11.18 8.29
CA THR A 191 6.47 -10.06 9.22
C THR A 191 7.11 -8.83 8.60
N TYR A 192 6.41 -7.70 8.65
CA TYR A 192 6.92 -6.38 8.30
C TYR A 192 7.16 -5.54 9.56
N TYR A 193 8.33 -4.93 9.63
CA TYR A 193 8.75 -4.05 10.71
C TYR A 193 8.85 -2.60 10.21
N VAL A 194 8.31 -1.65 10.96
CA VAL A 194 8.44 -0.22 10.61
C VAL A 194 9.87 0.28 10.76
N VAL A 195 10.54 -0.20 11.81
CA VAL A 195 11.96 0.04 12.10
C VAL A 195 12.68 -1.30 12.09
N HIS A 196 13.97 -1.31 11.76
CA HIS A 196 14.76 -2.54 11.76
C HIS A 196 14.58 -3.32 13.10
N PRO A 197 14.32 -4.63 13.08
CA PRO A 197 13.94 -5.41 14.28
C PRO A 197 14.98 -5.41 15.39
N THR A 198 16.26 -5.15 15.08
CA THR A 198 17.32 -4.97 16.09
C THR A 198 17.37 -3.56 16.71
N GLY A 199 16.35 -2.72 16.48
CA GLY A 199 16.26 -1.37 17.05
C GLY A 199 17.24 -0.36 16.47
N ARG A 200 17.90 -0.67 15.33
CA ARG A 200 18.80 0.28 14.65
C ARG A 200 17.99 1.44 14.08
N SER A 201 18.01 2.56 14.80
CA SER A 201 17.68 3.87 14.23
C SER A 201 18.92 4.40 13.52
N PHE A 202 18.76 4.87 12.29
CA PHE A 202 19.86 5.50 11.56
C PHE A 202 19.80 7.00 11.79
N GLU A 203 20.84 7.58 12.39
CA GLU A 203 20.96 9.03 12.57
C GLU A 203 21.27 9.76 11.25
N THR A 204 21.77 9.03 10.26
CA THR A 204 22.16 9.58 8.96
C THR A 204 21.25 9.10 7.84
N PHE A 205 21.03 9.98 6.86
CA PHE A 205 20.42 9.60 5.59
C PHE A 205 21.27 8.53 4.88
N PRO A 206 20.64 7.63 4.10
CA PRO A 206 21.40 6.66 3.32
C PRO A 206 22.32 7.37 2.34
N VAL A 207 23.56 6.90 2.22
CA VAL A 207 24.58 7.52 1.37
C VAL A 207 24.30 7.29 -0.12
N ASN A 208 23.52 6.26 -0.46
CA ASN A 208 23.13 5.93 -1.83
C ASN A 208 21.82 5.09 -1.88
N ALA A 209 21.37 4.80 -3.10
CA ALA A 209 20.17 4.00 -3.34
C ALA A 209 20.28 2.55 -2.84
N PHE A 210 21.46 1.94 -2.93
CA PHE A 210 21.70 0.57 -2.46
C PHE A 210 21.59 0.45 -0.94
N GLU A 211 22.13 1.41 -0.19
CA GLU A 211 22.00 1.43 1.27
C GLU A 211 20.52 1.66 1.67
N ALA A 212 19.82 2.56 0.98
CA ALA A 212 18.40 2.78 1.21
C ALA A 212 17.58 1.51 0.97
N GLU A 213 17.92 0.72 -0.06
CA GLU A 213 17.32 -0.57 -0.36
C GLU A 213 17.64 -1.63 0.69
N ALA A 214 18.91 -1.77 1.08
CA ALA A 214 19.30 -2.69 2.14
C ALA A 214 18.57 -2.41 3.47
N ARG A 215 18.44 -1.12 3.83
CA ARG A 215 17.66 -0.67 5.00
C ARG A 215 16.16 -0.98 4.87
N ARG A 216 15.60 -1.07 3.66
CA ARG A 216 14.22 -1.52 3.42
C ARG A 216 14.08 -3.03 3.51
N LEU A 217 15.01 -3.79 2.94
CA LEU A 217 14.97 -5.26 2.99
C LEU A 217 15.11 -5.80 4.41
N GLY A 218 15.91 -5.13 5.26
CA GLY A 218 16.03 -5.48 6.68
C GLY A 218 14.75 -5.24 7.51
N ARG A 219 13.67 -4.71 6.92
CA ARG A 219 12.36 -4.52 7.54
C ARG A 219 11.37 -5.62 7.23
N PHE A 220 11.78 -6.68 6.54
CA PHE A 220 10.94 -7.82 6.22
C PHE A 220 11.57 -9.13 6.69
N SER A 221 10.74 -10.03 7.20
CA SER A 221 11.08 -11.42 7.45
C SER A 221 10.04 -12.32 6.78
N ASP A 222 10.49 -13.31 6.03
CA ASP A 222 9.68 -14.40 5.46
C ASP A 222 9.33 -15.50 6.48
N SER A 223 9.64 -15.26 7.75
CA SER A 223 9.37 -16.13 8.89
C SER A 223 8.53 -15.41 9.97
N GLY A 224 8.05 -16.17 10.96
CA GLY A 224 7.32 -15.58 12.10
C GLY A 224 5.79 -15.58 11.98
N HIS A 225 5.23 -16.49 11.18
CA HIS A 225 3.79 -16.74 11.16
C HIS A 225 3.32 -17.37 12.48
N ARG A 226 2.08 -17.14 12.86
CA ARG A 226 1.52 -17.61 14.14
C ARG A 226 1.30 -19.11 14.10
N HIS A 227 1.84 -19.83 15.07
CA HIS A 227 1.60 -21.28 15.20
C HIS A 227 0.30 -21.59 15.95
N GLY A 228 -0.25 -22.78 15.71
CA GLY A 228 -1.45 -23.28 16.40
C GLY A 228 -2.76 -23.02 15.66
N PHE A 229 -3.86 -23.25 16.36
CA PHE A 229 -5.20 -23.06 15.83
C PHE A 229 -5.49 -21.57 15.59
N GLN A 230 -5.88 -21.25 14.36
CA GLN A 230 -6.17 -19.91 13.85
C GLN A 230 -7.48 -20.00 13.06
N ALA A 231 -8.62 -19.90 13.74
CA ALA A 231 -9.89 -19.69 13.05
C ALA A 231 -9.98 -18.20 12.67
N PRO A 232 -10.07 -17.84 11.39
CA PRO A 232 -10.18 -16.45 11.00
C PRO A 232 -11.53 -15.92 11.46
N VAL A 233 -11.50 -14.93 12.36
CA VAL A 233 -12.72 -14.23 12.77
C VAL A 233 -13.20 -13.40 11.58
N PRO A 234 -14.46 -13.53 11.13
CA PRO A 234 -14.97 -12.74 10.02
C PRO A 234 -14.81 -11.25 10.30
N GLU A 235 -14.04 -10.56 9.47
CA GLU A 235 -13.93 -9.11 9.50
C GLU A 235 -15.02 -8.54 8.59
N ARG A 236 -15.86 -7.65 9.11
CA ARG A 236 -16.77 -6.89 8.25
C ARG A 236 -15.95 -5.82 7.54
N ALA A 237 -15.84 -5.94 6.22
CA ALA A 237 -15.21 -4.90 5.41
C ALA A 237 -15.88 -3.55 5.67
N SER A 238 -15.06 -2.49 5.70
CA SER A 238 -15.56 -1.13 5.85
C SER A 238 -16.48 -0.78 4.68
N GLN A 239 -17.65 -0.21 4.96
CA GLN A 239 -18.55 0.28 3.91
C GLN A 239 -17.94 1.48 3.17
N GLU A 240 -17.11 2.28 3.87
CA GLU A 240 -16.45 3.45 3.30
C GLU A 240 -15.14 3.09 2.58
N LEU A 241 -14.37 2.14 3.13
CA LEU A 241 -13.04 1.74 2.65
C LEU A 241 -12.98 0.22 2.40
N PRO A 242 -13.77 -0.34 1.47
CA PRO A 242 -13.92 -1.79 1.29
C PRO A 242 -12.62 -2.49 0.87
N CYS A 243 -11.68 -1.79 0.23
CA CYS A 243 -10.41 -2.36 -0.22
C CYS A 243 -9.31 -2.27 0.83
N THR A 244 -9.56 -1.72 2.02
CA THR A 244 -8.53 -1.45 3.02
C THR A 244 -8.91 -1.96 4.42
N LEU A 245 -8.03 -2.76 5.01
CA LEU A 245 -8.05 -3.07 6.43
C LEU A 245 -7.41 -1.91 7.21
N ASP A 246 -8.19 -1.11 7.94
CA ASP A 246 -7.67 -0.08 8.84
C ASP A 246 -7.50 -0.66 10.25
N LEU A 247 -6.25 -0.98 10.62
CA LEU A 247 -5.93 -1.58 11.92
C LEU A 247 -6.24 -0.68 13.10
N ARG A 248 -6.39 0.63 12.87
CA ARG A 248 -6.73 1.62 13.90
C ARG A 248 -8.17 1.51 14.39
N TRP A 249 -9.01 0.78 13.67
CA TRP A 249 -10.37 0.44 14.08
C TRP A 249 -10.40 -0.94 14.71
N SER A 250 -10.89 -1.05 15.93
CA SER A 250 -11.18 -2.36 16.52
C SER A 250 -12.53 -2.87 16.02
N PRO A 251 -12.65 -4.14 15.58
CA PRO A 251 -13.95 -4.75 15.36
C PRO A 251 -14.71 -4.75 16.68
N ARG A 252 -16.00 -4.38 16.63
CA ARG A 252 -16.92 -4.47 17.78
C ARG A 252 -17.39 -5.90 17.99
#